data_AF-A0A928UIZ8-F1
#
_entry.id   AF-A0A928UIZ8-F1
#
_cell.length_a   1.000
_cell.length_b   1.000
_cell.length_c   1.000
_cell.angle_alpha   90.00
_cell.angle_beta   90.00
_cell.angle_gamma   90.00
#
_symmetry.space_group_name_H-M   'P 1'
#
loop_
_entity.id
_entity.type
_entity.pdbx_description
1 polymer ?
#
loop_
_entity_poly.entity_id
_entity_poly.type
_entity_poly.pdbx_seq_one_letter_code
_entity_poly.pdbx_strand_id
1 'polypeptide(L)'
;MALLLAMYQKMRLIREKNQLVLEQSQYSSKLSRIEKNIERKQKYYTGLLAKIDERAKMFTSQASIWFQQSVGMGPGSVNPMNYMGMNGFVANIVGGMMMQGGFKYKDSNGNEQTLSGMSQSDVQQMMSEYMANGRFIPKKDPNNEGKYLQNEYENWSPEQVAAFTTAMQQGQFQQQQAQMWVQNANQNYTQNVSIWVEAEKARIEAEQDAVLEPLNYQQTMLELEKTQKDARLKRIETELQSYTELVSKEAESTAPTFGLR
;
A
#
# COMPACT_ATOMS: atom_id res chain seq x y z
N MET A 1 -34.48 54.65 48.72
CA MET A 1 -33.27 53.85 49.00
C MET A 1 -33.27 52.52 48.24
N ALA A 2 -34.41 51.81 48.17
CA ALA A 2 -34.58 50.60 47.35
C ALA A 2 -34.33 50.81 45.84
N LEU A 3 -34.86 51.89 45.25
CA LEU A 3 -34.69 52.19 43.82
C LEU A 3 -33.22 52.35 43.40
N LEU A 4 -32.44 53.08 44.21
CA LEU A 4 -31.01 53.27 43.97
C LEU A 4 -30.23 51.95 44.05
N LEU A 5 -30.59 51.07 44.99
CA LEU A 5 -30.01 49.73 45.12
C LEU A 5 -30.35 48.84 43.92
N ALA A 6 -31.61 48.86 43.45
CA ALA A 6 -32.05 48.11 42.29
C ALA A 6 -31.37 48.62 40.98
N MET A 7 -31.24 49.93 40.82
CA MET A 7 -30.49 50.55 39.72
C MET A 7 -29.01 50.19 39.75
N TYR A 8 -28.38 50.20 40.93
CA TYR A 8 -26.99 49.79 41.10
C TYR A 8 -26.77 48.33 40.69
N GLN A 9 -27.60 47.40 41.17
CA GLN A 9 -27.52 45.98 40.80
C GLN A 9 -27.74 45.78 39.29
N LYS A 10 -28.72 46.46 38.69
CA LYS A 10 -28.95 46.44 37.24
C LYS A 10 -27.71 46.88 36.46
N MET A 11 -27.08 48.01 36.85
CA MET A 11 -25.87 48.49 36.18
C MET A 11 -24.68 47.52 36.34
N ARG A 12 -24.52 46.90 37.53
CA ARG A 12 -23.50 45.87 37.76
C ARG A 12 -23.71 44.67 36.82
N LEU A 13 -24.94 44.15 36.73
CA LEU A 13 -25.28 43.01 35.89
C LEU A 13 -25.09 43.32 34.39
N ILE A 14 -25.38 44.54 33.93
CA ILE A 14 -25.11 44.95 32.54
C ILE A 14 -23.61 44.89 32.23
N ARG A 15 -22.75 45.37 33.13
CA ARG A 15 -21.29 45.31 32.95
C ARG A 15 -20.79 43.87 32.91
N GLU A 16 -21.28 43.03 33.81
CA GLU A 16 -20.94 41.61 33.86
C GLU A 16 -21.40 40.87 32.59
N LYS A 17 -22.63 41.15 32.13
CA LYS A 17 -23.16 40.62 30.86
C LYS A 17 -22.24 40.98 29.68
N ASN A 18 -21.89 42.25 29.54
CA ASN A 18 -21.07 42.71 28.41
C ASN A 18 -19.67 42.08 28.41
N GLN A 19 -19.08 41.89 29.59
CA GLN A 19 -17.80 41.16 29.73
C GLN A 19 -17.94 39.71 29.29
N LEU A 20 -18.98 39.00 29.75
CA LEU A 20 -19.19 37.59 29.40
C LEU A 20 -19.47 37.40 27.90
N VAL A 21 -20.22 38.30 27.26
CA VAL A 21 -20.46 38.26 25.80
C VAL A 21 -19.16 38.44 25.02
N LEU A 22 -18.30 39.37 25.44
CA LEU A 22 -16.99 39.56 24.81
C LEU A 22 -16.13 38.30 24.95
N GLU A 23 -16.06 37.74 26.16
CA GLU A 23 -15.33 36.50 26.42
C GLU A 23 -15.85 35.34 25.57
N GLN A 24 -17.17 35.12 25.51
CA GLN A 24 -17.82 34.07 24.72
C GLN A 24 -17.41 34.12 23.23
N SER A 25 -17.30 35.32 22.66
CA SER A 25 -16.84 35.50 21.28
C SER A 25 -15.39 35.07 21.08
N GLN A 26 -14.51 35.37 22.05
CA GLN A 26 -13.11 34.97 22.03
C GLN A 26 -12.95 33.45 22.20
N TYR A 27 -13.74 32.83 23.09
CA TYR A 27 -13.77 31.36 23.26
C TYR A 27 -14.19 30.65 21.99
N SER A 28 -15.28 31.11 21.36
CA SER A 28 -15.77 30.51 20.13
C SER A 28 -14.73 30.59 19.01
N SER A 29 -13.96 31.68 18.93
CA SER A 29 -12.84 31.81 17.99
C SER A 29 -11.69 30.85 18.33
N LYS A 30 -11.29 30.75 19.59
CA LYS A 30 -10.23 29.83 20.04
C LYS A 30 -10.59 28.37 19.79
N LEU A 31 -11.82 27.99 20.13
CA LEU A 31 -12.35 26.65 19.92
C LEU A 31 -12.31 26.26 18.44
N SER A 32 -12.83 27.13 17.56
CA SER A 32 -12.79 26.88 16.11
C SER A 32 -11.37 26.73 15.54
N ARG A 33 -10.39 27.44 16.11
CA ARG A 33 -8.97 27.29 15.70
C ARG A 33 -8.39 25.95 16.11
N ILE A 34 -8.74 25.46 17.30
CA ILE A 34 -8.28 24.17 17.82
C ILE A 34 -8.94 23.02 17.05
N GLU A 35 -10.25 23.07 16.84
CA GLU A 35 -10.98 22.10 16.01
C GLU A 35 -10.35 21.96 14.62
N LYS A 36 -10.13 23.09 13.94
CA LYS A 36 -9.44 23.10 12.63
C LYS A 36 -8.00 22.60 12.68
N ASN A 37 -7.32 22.70 13.83
CA ASN A 37 -5.97 22.16 13.97
C ASN A 37 -6.00 20.64 14.13
N ILE A 38 -6.91 20.13 14.97
CA ILE A 38 -7.19 18.70 15.14
C ILE A 38 -7.51 18.07 13.78
N GLU A 39 -8.45 18.64 13.03
CA GLU A 39 -8.82 18.16 11.69
C GLU A 39 -7.63 18.12 10.73
N ARG A 40 -6.80 19.17 10.72
CA ARG A 40 -5.61 19.23 9.86
C ARG A 40 -4.59 18.16 10.23
N LYS A 41 -4.38 17.91 11.53
CA LYS A 41 -3.48 16.87 12.02
C LYS A 41 -4.00 15.48 11.68
N GLN A 42 -5.28 15.21 11.94
CA GLN A 42 -5.92 13.95 11.56
C GLN A 42 -5.78 13.69 10.06
N LYS A 43 -6.11 14.67 9.21
CA LYS A 43 -5.97 14.54 7.75
C LYS A 43 -4.52 14.28 7.30
N TYR A 44 -3.55 14.92 7.95
CA TYR A 44 -2.14 14.69 7.68
C TYR A 44 -1.73 13.24 7.96
N TYR A 45 -2.07 12.73 9.15
CA TYR A 45 -1.74 11.36 9.55
C TYR A 45 -2.49 10.30 8.73
N THR A 46 -3.77 10.51 8.41
CA THR A 46 -4.49 9.66 7.44
C THR A 46 -3.78 9.61 6.09
N GLY A 47 -3.28 10.75 5.61
CA GLY A 47 -2.50 10.82 4.37
C GLY A 47 -1.15 10.08 4.44
N LEU A 48 -0.50 10.09 5.60
CA LEU A 48 0.74 9.32 5.81
C LEU A 48 0.48 7.81 5.80
N LEU A 49 -0.56 7.35 6.49
CA LEU A 49 -0.93 5.93 6.54
C LEU A 49 -1.23 5.39 5.14
N ALA A 50 -1.97 6.14 4.31
CA ALA A 50 -2.26 5.75 2.93
C ALA A 50 -0.99 5.59 2.07
N LYS A 51 0.00 6.48 2.24
CA LYS A 51 1.27 6.43 1.50
C LYS A 51 2.12 5.20 1.86
N ILE A 52 2.01 4.69 3.09
CA ILE A 52 2.74 3.48 3.50
C ILE A 52 2.23 2.26 2.76
N ASP A 53 0.91 2.12 2.63
CA ASP A 53 0.31 1.01 1.89
C ASP A 53 0.68 1.04 0.41
N GLU A 54 0.75 2.22 -0.20
CA GLU A 54 1.23 2.38 -1.58
C GLU A 54 2.72 2.01 -1.71
N ARG A 55 3.56 2.46 -0.77
CA ARG A 55 4.99 2.09 -0.74
C ARG A 55 5.19 0.60 -0.57
N ALA A 56 4.40 -0.06 0.27
CA ALA A 56 4.47 -1.51 0.49
C ALA A 56 4.20 -2.28 -0.82
N LYS A 57 3.15 -1.89 -1.56
CA LYS A 57 2.83 -2.47 -2.88
C LYS A 57 3.94 -2.24 -3.90
N MET A 58 4.58 -1.08 -3.88
CA MET A 58 5.73 -0.81 -4.74
C MET A 58 6.96 -1.65 -4.35
N PHE A 59 7.22 -1.83 -3.06
CA PHE A 59 8.34 -2.65 -2.61
C PHE A 59 8.17 -4.12 -2.96
N THR A 60 6.98 -4.70 -2.77
CA THR A 60 6.72 -6.10 -3.13
C THR A 60 6.79 -6.34 -4.63
N SER A 61 6.25 -5.44 -5.44
CA SER A 61 6.32 -5.55 -6.90
C SER A 61 7.74 -5.40 -7.44
N GLN A 62 8.52 -4.43 -6.95
CA GLN A 62 9.92 -4.27 -7.34
C GLN A 62 10.78 -5.44 -6.89
N ALA A 63 10.59 -5.95 -5.68
CA ALA A 63 11.31 -7.12 -5.20
C ALA A 63 11.03 -8.36 -6.04
N SER A 64 9.77 -8.58 -6.45
CA SER A 64 9.43 -9.69 -7.35
C SER A 64 10.16 -9.62 -8.69
N ILE A 65 10.27 -8.43 -9.28
CA ILE A 65 11.06 -8.23 -10.50
C ILE A 65 12.54 -8.50 -10.24
N TRP A 66 13.07 -8.03 -9.11
CA TRP A 66 14.47 -8.24 -8.73
C TRP A 66 14.80 -9.73 -8.55
N PHE A 67 13.97 -10.48 -7.81
CA PHE A 67 14.16 -11.92 -7.61
C PHE A 67 14.07 -12.69 -8.93
N GLN A 68 13.18 -12.30 -9.84
CA GLN A 68 13.13 -12.87 -11.19
C GLN A 68 14.44 -12.59 -11.95
N GLN A 69 14.90 -11.34 -11.98
CA GLN A 69 16.14 -10.99 -12.65
C GLN A 69 17.37 -11.68 -12.04
N SER A 70 17.42 -11.87 -10.72
CA SER A 70 18.57 -12.47 -10.02
C SER A 70 18.80 -13.94 -10.40
N VAL A 71 17.75 -14.65 -10.80
CA VAL A 71 17.85 -16.03 -11.29
C VAL A 71 17.87 -16.09 -12.83
N GLY A 72 18.12 -14.97 -13.51
CA GLY A 72 18.17 -14.91 -14.98
C GLY A 72 16.81 -15.08 -15.65
N MET A 73 15.72 -14.95 -14.89
CA MET A 73 14.35 -15.06 -15.36
C MET A 73 13.89 -13.69 -15.88
N GLY A 74 13.56 -13.62 -17.18
CA GLY A 74 13.07 -12.38 -17.81
C GLY A 74 11.67 -11.96 -17.32
N PRO A 75 11.26 -10.70 -17.53
CA PRO A 75 9.91 -10.25 -17.18
C PRO A 75 8.85 -11.11 -17.90
N GLY A 76 8.01 -11.80 -17.13
CA GLY A 76 6.96 -12.71 -17.67
C GLY A 76 7.31 -14.20 -17.66
N SER A 77 8.46 -14.59 -17.13
CA SER A 77 8.87 -16.00 -17.00
C SER A 77 8.25 -16.78 -15.84
N VAL A 78 7.44 -16.10 -15.03
CA VAL A 78 6.61 -16.65 -13.95
C VAL A 78 5.13 -16.69 -14.32
N ASN A 79 4.78 -16.56 -15.60
CA ASN A 79 3.38 -16.67 -16.01
C ASN A 79 2.91 -18.13 -15.86
N PRO A 80 1.98 -18.44 -14.93
CA PRO A 80 1.54 -19.82 -14.68
C PRO A 80 0.81 -20.46 -15.88
N MET A 81 0.38 -19.65 -16.86
CA MET A 81 -0.26 -20.12 -18.10
C MET A 81 0.75 -20.44 -19.22
N ASN A 82 2.05 -20.17 -19.04
CA ASN A 82 3.09 -20.43 -20.04
C ASN A 82 3.89 -21.70 -19.70
N TYR A 83 3.18 -22.73 -19.24
CA TYR A 83 3.74 -24.01 -18.78
C TYR A 83 4.21 -24.94 -19.91
N MET A 84 3.97 -24.58 -21.18
CA MET A 84 4.23 -25.43 -22.35
C MET A 84 5.22 -24.84 -23.37
N GLY A 85 5.82 -23.69 -23.09
CA GLY A 85 6.78 -23.03 -23.98
C GLY A 85 8.19 -23.03 -23.41
N MET A 86 9.18 -23.32 -24.24
CA MET A 86 10.59 -23.08 -23.93
C MET A 86 10.80 -21.57 -23.72
N ASN A 87 10.87 -21.14 -22.46
CA ASN A 87 11.10 -19.75 -22.10
C ASN A 87 12.58 -19.38 -22.32
N GLY A 88 12.91 -18.11 -22.55
CA GLY A 88 14.28 -17.64 -22.77
C GLY A 88 15.29 -18.11 -21.72
N PHE A 89 14.84 -18.34 -20.48
CA PHE A 89 15.64 -18.97 -19.42
C PHE A 89 16.05 -20.42 -19.74
N VAL A 90 15.08 -21.29 -20.09
CA VAL A 90 15.35 -22.67 -20.54
C VAL A 90 16.17 -22.64 -21.82
N ALA A 91 15.89 -21.67 -22.71
CA ALA A 91 16.63 -21.52 -23.95
C ALA A 91 18.12 -21.22 -23.74
N ASN A 92 18.43 -20.36 -22.76
CA ASN A 92 19.81 -20.03 -22.40
C ASN A 92 20.53 -21.20 -21.72
N ILE A 93 19.86 -21.95 -20.83
CA ILE A 93 20.46 -23.12 -20.18
C ILE A 93 20.74 -24.22 -21.21
N VAL A 94 19.74 -24.59 -22.00
CA VAL A 94 19.86 -25.62 -23.04
C VAL A 94 20.91 -25.20 -24.06
N GLY A 95 20.91 -23.93 -24.47
CA GLY A 95 21.89 -23.42 -25.39
C GLY A 95 23.31 -23.48 -24.86
N GLY A 96 23.52 -23.08 -23.60
CA GLY A 96 24.82 -23.18 -22.93
C GLY A 96 25.32 -24.62 -22.81
N MET A 97 24.45 -25.55 -22.41
CA MET A 97 24.81 -26.96 -22.28
C MET A 97 25.15 -27.60 -23.64
N MET A 98 24.35 -27.32 -24.68
CA MET A 98 24.60 -27.87 -26.02
C MET A 98 25.87 -27.30 -26.66
N MET A 99 26.20 -26.02 -26.42
CA MET A 99 27.46 -25.42 -26.87
C MET A 99 28.67 -25.90 -26.07
N GLN A 100 28.50 -26.23 -24.78
CA GLN A 100 29.58 -26.76 -23.94
C GLN A 100 29.91 -28.22 -24.30
N GLY A 101 28.93 -28.99 -24.77
CA GLY A 101 29.08 -30.42 -25.05
C GLY A 101 29.23 -31.24 -23.77
N GLY A 102 29.89 -32.40 -23.84
CA GLY A 102 30.11 -33.25 -22.67
C GLY A 102 29.03 -34.31 -22.44
N PHE A 103 28.03 -34.41 -23.33
CA PHE A 103 26.99 -35.42 -23.26
C PHE A 103 27.56 -36.78 -23.64
N LYS A 104 27.47 -37.74 -22.73
CA LYS A 104 27.94 -39.11 -22.97
C LYS A 104 26.88 -39.91 -23.73
N TYR A 105 27.32 -40.64 -24.75
CA TYR A 105 26.48 -41.60 -25.49
C TYR A 105 27.27 -42.88 -25.76
N LYS A 106 26.58 -43.97 -26.09
CA LYS A 106 27.23 -45.20 -26.56
C LYS A 106 27.13 -45.27 -28.07
N ASP A 107 28.25 -45.48 -28.74
CA ASP A 107 28.24 -45.72 -30.20
C ASP A 107 27.67 -47.10 -30.53
N SER A 108 27.53 -47.39 -31.83
CA SER A 108 27.02 -48.67 -32.34
C SER A 108 27.87 -49.88 -31.93
N ASN A 109 29.10 -49.67 -31.45
CA ASN A 109 30.00 -50.72 -30.95
C ASN A 109 29.96 -50.83 -29.42
N GLY A 110 29.12 -50.04 -28.75
CA GLY A 110 28.95 -50.03 -27.29
C GLY A 110 29.99 -49.21 -26.54
N ASN A 111 30.89 -48.48 -27.23
CA ASN A 111 31.91 -47.65 -26.60
C ASN A 111 31.31 -46.31 -26.16
N GLU A 112 31.73 -45.83 -24.98
CA GLU A 112 31.29 -44.54 -24.45
C GLU A 112 32.02 -43.40 -25.16
N GLN A 113 31.26 -42.57 -25.87
CA GLN A 113 31.72 -41.39 -26.59
C GLN A 113 31.15 -40.15 -25.93
N THR A 114 31.81 -39.01 -26.14
CA THR A 114 31.34 -37.72 -25.63
C THR A 114 31.02 -36.81 -26.80
N LEU A 115 29.80 -36.29 -26.82
CA LEU A 115 29.38 -35.32 -27.82
C LEU A 115 30.13 -34.01 -27.60
N SER A 116 30.85 -33.57 -28.63
CA SER A 116 31.50 -32.26 -28.67
C SER A 116 30.46 -31.14 -28.67
N GLY A 117 30.85 -29.97 -28.18
CA GLY A 117 30.01 -28.77 -28.19
C GLY A 117 29.55 -28.42 -29.61
N MET A 118 28.29 -28.04 -29.73
CA MET A 118 27.68 -27.60 -31.00
C MET A 118 27.89 -26.11 -31.23
N SER A 119 27.85 -25.68 -32.49
CA SER A 119 27.92 -24.24 -32.80
C SER A 119 26.66 -23.52 -32.34
N GLN A 120 26.78 -22.22 -32.06
CA GLN A 120 25.64 -21.40 -31.64
C GLN A 120 24.51 -21.42 -32.69
N SER A 121 24.84 -21.44 -33.99
CA SER A 121 23.86 -21.52 -35.07
C SER A 121 23.11 -22.86 -35.07
N ASP A 122 23.82 -23.96 -34.87
CA ASP A 122 23.21 -25.30 -34.87
C ASP A 122 22.28 -25.47 -33.67
N VAL A 123 22.71 -25.00 -32.50
CA VAL A 123 21.90 -24.98 -31.29
C VAL A 123 20.65 -24.12 -31.48
N GLN A 124 20.76 -22.93 -32.07
CA GLN A 124 19.59 -22.09 -32.36
C GLN A 124 18.62 -22.75 -33.35
N GLN A 125 19.14 -23.45 -34.36
CA GLN A 125 18.33 -24.16 -35.34
C GLN A 125 17.60 -25.35 -34.71
N MET A 126 18.29 -26.16 -33.88
CA MET A 126 17.65 -27.23 -33.10
C MET A 126 16.54 -26.70 -32.20
N MET A 127 16.79 -25.59 -31.52
CA MET A 127 15.83 -24.93 -30.64
C MET A 127 14.61 -24.41 -31.40
N SER A 128 14.83 -23.82 -32.57
CA SER A 128 13.76 -23.34 -33.44
C SER A 128 12.91 -24.48 -33.99
N GLU A 129 13.55 -25.58 -34.43
CA GLU A 129 12.85 -26.76 -34.94
C GLU A 129 12.00 -27.42 -33.85
N TYR A 130 12.55 -27.56 -32.64
CA TYR A 130 11.83 -28.11 -31.50
C TYR A 130 10.68 -27.21 -31.06
N MET A 131 10.84 -25.88 -31.03
CA MET A 131 9.75 -24.95 -30.70
C MET A 131 8.63 -24.95 -31.74
N ALA A 132 8.96 -25.09 -33.02
CA ALA A 132 7.98 -25.08 -34.10
C ALA A 132 7.15 -26.38 -34.13
N ASN A 133 7.78 -27.53 -33.86
CA ASN A 133 7.18 -28.84 -34.11
C ASN A 133 6.91 -29.66 -32.84
N GLY A 134 7.41 -29.25 -31.67
CA GLY A 134 7.40 -30.01 -30.41
C GLY A 134 8.27 -31.27 -30.42
N ARG A 135 8.92 -31.58 -31.55
CA ARG A 135 9.80 -32.74 -31.79
C ARG A 135 10.71 -32.46 -33.00
N PHE A 136 11.80 -33.20 -33.11
CA PHE A 136 12.65 -33.18 -34.31
C PHE A 136 12.02 -33.97 -35.46
N ILE A 137 12.27 -33.54 -36.69
CA ILE A 137 11.68 -34.17 -37.88
C ILE A 137 12.40 -35.51 -38.16
N PRO A 138 11.70 -36.65 -38.07
CA PRO A 138 12.29 -37.93 -38.37
C PRO A 138 12.50 -38.09 -39.88
N LYS A 139 13.59 -38.76 -40.27
CA LYS A 139 13.96 -38.95 -41.68
C LYS A 139 13.03 -39.97 -42.36
N LYS A 140 12.58 -39.68 -43.57
CA LYS A 140 11.71 -40.58 -44.35
C LYS A 140 12.47 -41.82 -44.85
N ASP A 141 11.83 -42.97 -44.83
CA ASP A 141 12.36 -44.21 -45.40
C ASP A 141 12.25 -44.17 -46.94
N PRO A 142 13.37 -44.14 -47.68
CA PRO A 142 13.35 -44.11 -49.14
C PRO A 142 12.80 -45.40 -49.78
N ASN A 143 12.72 -46.50 -49.00
CA ASN A 143 12.26 -47.80 -49.48
C ASN A 143 10.79 -48.09 -49.15
N ASN A 144 10.14 -47.28 -48.32
CA ASN A 144 8.73 -47.43 -47.95
C ASN A 144 8.04 -46.08 -47.87
N GLU A 145 7.25 -45.75 -48.89
CA GLU A 145 6.42 -44.55 -48.91
C GLU A 145 5.52 -44.47 -47.66
N GLY A 146 5.70 -43.40 -46.87
CA GLY A 146 4.90 -43.14 -45.67
C GLY A 146 5.48 -43.66 -44.35
N LYS A 147 6.65 -44.32 -44.35
CA LYS A 147 7.36 -44.72 -43.12
C LYS A 147 8.56 -43.80 -42.85
N TYR A 148 8.90 -43.68 -41.58
CA TYR A 148 10.07 -42.94 -41.11
C TYR A 148 11.12 -43.94 -40.61
N LEU A 149 12.39 -43.63 -40.85
CA LEU A 149 13.52 -44.36 -40.32
C LEU A 149 13.54 -44.19 -38.79
N GLN A 150 13.66 -45.30 -38.07
CA GLN A 150 13.65 -45.30 -36.61
C GLN A 150 14.96 -44.70 -36.10
N ASN A 151 14.86 -43.71 -35.21
CA ASN A 151 16.01 -42.99 -34.64
C ASN A 151 16.92 -42.36 -35.70
N GLU A 152 16.38 -41.91 -36.84
CA GLU A 152 17.10 -41.03 -37.77
C GLU A 152 16.31 -39.74 -37.95
N TYR A 153 17.00 -38.61 -38.01
CA TYR A 153 16.39 -37.27 -38.16
C TYR A 153 16.90 -36.60 -39.43
N GLU A 154 16.11 -35.68 -39.99
CA GLU A 154 16.45 -35.03 -41.27
C GLU A 154 17.73 -34.17 -41.18
N ASN A 155 17.91 -33.44 -40.07
CA ASN A 155 18.98 -32.46 -39.92
C ASN A 155 19.96 -32.77 -38.77
N TRP A 156 19.68 -33.78 -37.94
CA TRP A 156 20.38 -33.99 -36.66
C TRP A 156 20.74 -35.46 -36.43
N SER A 157 21.86 -35.69 -35.75
CA SER A 157 22.22 -37.06 -35.33
C SER A 157 21.38 -37.50 -34.13
N PRO A 158 21.18 -38.81 -33.91
CA PRO A 158 20.39 -39.32 -32.80
C PRO A 158 20.99 -38.94 -31.44
N GLU A 159 22.32 -38.87 -31.36
CA GLU A 159 23.07 -38.43 -30.19
C GLU A 159 22.83 -36.94 -29.90
N GLN A 160 22.78 -36.11 -30.94
CA GLN A 160 22.47 -34.68 -30.80
C GLN A 160 21.04 -34.47 -30.30
N VAL A 161 20.07 -35.23 -30.84
CA VAL A 161 18.68 -35.17 -30.38
C VAL A 161 18.53 -35.68 -28.95
N ALA A 162 19.24 -36.74 -28.58
CA ALA A 162 19.26 -37.24 -27.21
C ALA A 162 19.88 -36.23 -26.24
N ALA A 163 21.04 -35.66 -26.58
CA ALA A 163 21.71 -34.61 -25.82
C ALA A 163 20.82 -33.38 -25.63
N PHE A 164 20.14 -32.95 -26.69
CA PHE A 164 19.16 -31.87 -26.64
C PHE A 164 18.00 -32.18 -25.69
N THR A 165 17.44 -33.39 -25.79
CA THR A 165 16.33 -33.81 -24.91
C THR A 165 16.76 -33.84 -23.45
N THR A 166 17.97 -34.32 -23.16
CA THR A 166 18.56 -34.29 -21.82
C THR A 166 18.80 -32.86 -21.34
N ALA A 167 19.34 -31.98 -22.19
CA ALA A 167 19.54 -30.56 -21.89
C ALA A 167 18.21 -29.86 -21.59
N MET A 168 17.17 -30.15 -22.38
CA MET A 168 15.81 -29.62 -22.17
C MET A 168 15.23 -30.06 -20.83
N GLN A 169 15.35 -31.33 -20.46
CA GLN A 169 14.87 -31.83 -19.15
C GLN A 169 15.62 -31.14 -18.00
N GLN A 170 16.94 -30.99 -18.11
CA GLN A 170 17.75 -30.29 -17.10
C GLN A 170 17.39 -28.80 -17.02
N GLY A 171 17.20 -28.13 -18.16
CA GLY A 171 16.76 -26.74 -18.23
C GLY A 171 15.39 -26.53 -17.61
N GLN A 172 14.43 -27.41 -17.88
CA GLN A 172 13.10 -27.38 -17.24
C GLN A 172 13.19 -27.62 -15.73
N PHE A 173 14.02 -28.58 -15.29
CA PHE A 173 14.23 -28.85 -13.87
C PHE A 173 14.85 -27.65 -13.14
N GLN A 174 15.84 -26.99 -13.74
CA GLN A 174 16.42 -25.75 -13.20
C GLN A 174 15.42 -24.60 -13.19
N GLN A 175 14.56 -24.50 -14.21
CA GLN A 175 13.48 -23.51 -14.24
C GLN A 175 12.49 -23.70 -13.09
N GLN A 176 12.07 -24.94 -12.82
CA GLN A 176 11.18 -25.24 -11.69
C GLN A 176 11.83 -24.88 -10.35
N GLN A 177 13.11 -25.21 -10.17
CA GLN A 177 13.85 -24.82 -8.96
C GLN A 177 13.96 -23.30 -8.82
N ALA A 178 14.29 -22.58 -9.90
CA ALA A 178 14.36 -21.13 -9.91
C ALA A 178 13.01 -20.49 -9.60
N GLN A 179 11.91 -21.02 -10.16
CA GLN A 179 10.54 -20.56 -9.86
C GLN A 179 10.17 -20.78 -8.39
N MET A 180 10.45 -21.96 -7.82
CA MET A 180 10.20 -22.21 -6.40
C MET A 180 11.02 -21.28 -5.52
N TRP A 181 12.29 -21.04 -5.87
CA TRP A 181 13.14 -20.12 -5.13
C TRP A 181 12.57 -18.69 -5.17
N VAL A 182 12.20 -18.19 -6.36
CA VAL A 182 11.59 -16.86 -6.52
C VAL A 182 10.28 -16.75 -5.74
N GLN A 183 9.45 -17.79 -5.74
CA GLN A 183 8.21 -17.83 -4.96
C GLN A 183 8.49 -17.77 -3.46
N ASN A 184 9.40 -18.59 -2.95
CA ASN A 184 9.78 -18.59 -1.53
C ASN A 184 10.41 -17.25 -1.12
N ALA A 185 11.31 -16.70 -1.93
CA ALA A 185 11.95 -15.41 -1.66
C ALA A 185 10.92 -14.27 -1.65
N ASN A 186 9.99 -14.27 -2.60
CA ASN A 186 8.88 -13.32 -2.63
C ASN A 186 7.95 -13.43 -1.43
N GLN A 187 7.62 -14.64 -0.99
CA GLN A 187 6.78 -14.86 0.19
C GLN A 187 7.46 -14.31 1.45
N ASN A 188 8.73 -14.67 1.67
CA ASN A 188 9.52 -14.17 2.80
C ASN A 188 9.65 -12.64 2.77
N TYR A 189 9.93 -12.05 1.60
CA TYR A 189 10.04 -10.60 1.46
C TYR A 189 8.70 -9.91 1.72
N THR A 190 7.60 -10.42 1.16
CA THR A 190 6.26 -9.87 1.37
C THR A 190 5.86 -9.92 2.84
N GLN A 191 6.19 -11.01 3.54
CA GLN A 191 5.97 -11.13 4.98
C GLN A 191 6.76 -10.06 5.77
N ASN A 192 8.04 -9.88 5.46
CA ASN A 192 8.87 -8.85 6.11
C ASN A 192 8.37 -7.44 5.83
N VAL A 193 7.92 -7.14 4.61
CA VAL A 193 7.29 -5.87 4.27
C VAL A 193 6.00 -5.68 5.08
N SER A 194 5.18 -6.72 5.24
CA SER A 194 3.95 -6.63 6.06
C SER A 194 4.27 -6.27 7.52
N ILE A 195 5.26 -6.94 8.13
CA ILE A 195 5.70 -6.65 9.50
C ILE A 195 6.20 -5.21 9.62
N TRP A 196 7.01 -4.76 8.66
CA TRP A 196 7.51 -3.38 8.63
C TRP A 196 6.36 -2.36 8.47
N VAL A 197 5.38 -2.65 7.61
CA VAL A 197 4.19 -1.80 7.43
C VAL A 197 3.40 -1.68 8.72
N GLU A 198 3.14 -2.79 9.40
CA GLU A 198 2.42 -2.79 10.68
C GLU A 198 3.16 -1.98 11.75
N ALA A 199 4.49 -2.19 11.87
CA ALA A 199 5.31 -1.44 12.80
C ALA A 199 5.32 0.08 12.50
N GLU A 200 5.43 0.46 11.22
CA GLU A 200 5.44 1.86 10.82
C GLU A 200 4.06 2.52 11.00
N LYS A 201 2.96 1.78 10.73
CA LYS A 201 1.60 2.25 11.02
C LYS A 201 1.41 2.49 12.51
N ALA A 202 1.80 1.54 13.36
CA ALA A 202 1.71 1.69 14.82
C ALA A 202 2.52 2.88 15.33
N ARG A 203 3.72 3.13 14.75
CA ARG A 203 4.55 4.31 15.08
C ARG A 203 3.82 5.63 14.76
N ILE A 204 3.18 5.68 13.60
CA ILE A 204 2.46 6.88 13.13
C ILE A 204 1.18 7.12 13.93
N GLU A 205 0.44 6.06 14.26
CA GLU A 205 -0.73 6.15 15.13
C GLU A 205 -0.35 6.66 16.53
N ALA A 206 0.73 6.15 17.12
CA ALA A 206 1.24 6.64 18.40
C ALA A 206 1.69 8.12 18.33
N GLU A 207 2.33 8.53 17.22
CA GLU A 207 2.71 9.93 17.01
C GLU A 207 1.47 10.83 16.85
N GLN A 208 0.46 10.36 16.11
CA GLN A 208 -0.82 11.04 15.96
C GLN A 208 -1.48 11.26 17.31
N ASP A 209 -1.58 10.21 18.13
CA ASP A 209 -2.20 10.29 19.45
C ASP A 209 -1.46 11.27 20.37
N ALA A 210 -0.13 11.20 20.41
CA ALA A 210 0.69 12.14 21.20
C ALA A 210 0.51 13.61 20.79
N VAL A 211 0.24 13.87 19.50
CA VAL A 211 -0.02 15.22 18.99
C VAL A 211 -1.47 15.66 19.23
N LEU A 212 -2.43 14.73 19.15
CA LEU A 212 -3.85 15.03 19.29
C LEU A 212 -4.30 15.14 20.74
N GLU A 213 -3.75 14.34 21.66
CA GLU A 213 -4.10 14.35 23.08
C GLU A 213 -4.09 15.77 23.71
N PRO A 214 -3.02 16.59 23.59
CA PRO A 214 -3.02 17.94 24.17
C PRO A 214 -4.04 18.86 23.49
N LEU A 215 -4.30 18.70 22.20
CA LEU A 215 -5.27 19.51 21.46
C LEU A 215 -6.71 19.16 21.86
N ASN A 216 -7.01 17.86 21.98
CA ASN A 216 -8.29 17.35 22.44
C ASN A 216 -8.56 17.80 23.88
N TYR A 217 -7.55 17.73 24.76
CA TYR A 217 -7.67 18.25 26.11
C TYR A 217 -7.98 19.76 26.13
N GLN A 218 -7.27 20.56 25.34
CA GLN A 218 -7.55 21.99 25.21
C GLN A 218 -8.97 22.26 24.67
N GLN A 219 -9.42 21.48 23.69
CA GLN A 219 -10.79 21.57 23.16
C GLN A 219 -11.81 21.31 24.27
N THR A 220 -11.69 20.20 25.00
CA THR A 220 -12.60 19.84 26.10
C THR A 220 -12.64 20.91 27.19
N MET A 221 -11.49 21.47 27.57
CA MET A 221 -11.44 22.54 28.58
C MET A 221 -12.15 23.81 28.08
N LEU A 222 -11.93 24.21 26.83
CA LEU A 222 -12.60 25.39 26.27
C LEU A 222 -14.11 25.19 26.10
N GLU A 223 -14.56 23.99 25.75
CA GLU A 223 -15.99 23.64 25.69
C GLU A 223 -16.64 23.71 27.07
N LEU A 224 -15.95 23.22 28.11
CA LEU A 224 -16.42 23.32 29.49
C LEU A 224 -16.52 24.78 29.94
N GLU A 225 -15.47 25.58 29.72
CA GLU A 225 -15.46 27.00 30.07
C GLU A 225 -16.56 27.78 29.33
N LYS A 226 -16.76 27.50 28.04
CA LYS A 226 -17.86 28.09 27.26
C LYS A 226 -19.21 27.73 27.88
N THR A 227 -19.43 26.46 28.20
CA THR A 227 -20.70 25.98 28.80
C THR A 227 -20.98 26.66 30.15
N GLN A 228 -19.96 26.83 30.99
CA GLN A 228 -20.08 27.53 32.26
C GLN A 228 -20.44 29.01 32.08
N LYS A 229 -19.78 29.70 31.13
CA LYS A 229 -20.04 31.11 30.82
C LYS A 229 -21.42 31.32 30.22
N ASP A 230 -21.85 30.43 29.32
CA ASP A 230 -23.19 30.45 28.72
C ASP A 230 -24.27 30.28 29.81
N ALA A 231 -24.04 29.39 30.77
CA ALA A 231 -24.94 29.21 31.91
C ALA A 231 -24.98 30.45 32.82
N ARG A 232 -23.84 31.11 33.07
CA ARG A 232 -23.78 32.37 33.85
C ARG A 232 -24.48 33.50 33.12
N LEU A 233 -24.24 33.64 31.82
CA LEU A 233 -24.86 34.65 30.96
C LEU A 233 -26.39 34.53 31.03
N LYS A 234 -26.92 33.31 30.88
CA LYS A 234 -28.35 33.05 30.99
C LYS A 234 -28.95 33.44 32.35
N ARG A 235 -28.23 33.18 33.46
CA ARG A 235 -28.68 33.61 34.80
C ARG A 235 -28.71 35.13 34.93
N ILE A 236 -27.65 35.80 34.48
CA ILE A 236 -27.58 37.27 34.51
C ILE A 236 -28.70 37.89 33.68
N GLU A 237 -29.03 37.32 32.52
CA GLU A 237 -30.14 37.80 31.70
C GLU A 237 -31.48 37.73 32.44
N THR A 238 -31.75 36.63 33.13
CA THR A 238 -32.94 36.49 33.99
C THR A 238 -32.93 37.50 35.16
N GLU A 239 -31.81 37.64 35.87
CA GLU A 239 -31.68 38.60 36.97
C GLU A 239 -31.87 40.05 36.48
N LEU A 240 -31.30 40.39 35.33
CA LEU A 240 -31.35 41.72 34.74
C LEU A 240 -32.76 42.08 34.24
N GLN A 241 -33.52 41.10 33.74
CA GLN A 241 -34.96 41.26 33.47
C GLN A 241 -35.73 41.57 34.77
N SER A 242 -35.52 40.79 35.83
CA SER A 242 -36.18 41.01 37.12
C SER A 242 -35.87 42.39 37.72
N TYR A 243 -34.60 42.80 37.75
CA TYR A 243 -34.24 44.15 38.22
C TYR A 243 -34.76 45.26 37.30
N THR A 244 -34.91 45.00 36.00
CA THR A 244 -35.51 45.98 35.08
C THR A 244 -36.97 46.22 35.41
N GLU A 245 -37.74 45.15 35.67
CA GLU A 245 -39.13 45.26 36.11
C GLU A 245 -39.27 45.95 37.47
N LEU A 246 -38.41 45.61 38.43
CA LEU A 246 -38.37 46.25 39.76
C LEU A 246 -38.08 47.75 39.67
N VAL A 247 -37.09 48.15 38.87
CA VAL A 247 -36.75 49.56 38.65
C VAL A 247 -37.91 50.31 38.00
N SER A 248 -38.58 49.72 37.00
CA SER A 248 -39.76 50.34 36.38
C SER A 248 -40.91 50.54 37.37
N LYS A 249 -41.27 49.50 38.13
CA LYS A 249 -42.34 49.58 39.14
C LYS A 249 -42.03 50.59 40.23
N GLU A 250 -40.80 50.60 40.76
CA GLU A 250 -40.43 51.56 41.80
C GLU A 250 -40.37 53.00 41.25
N ALA A 251 -39.90 53.21 40.02
CA ALA A 251 -39.90 54.52 39.37
C ALA A 251 -41.32 55.06 39.17
N GLU A 252 -42.27 54.23 38.76
CA GLU A 252 -43.69 54.60 38.66
C GLU A 252 -44.28 54.99 40.04
N SER A 253 -43.92 54.25 41.09
CA SER A 253 -44.42 54.52 42.45
C SER A 253 -43.82 55.76 43.12
N THR A 254 -42.64 56.21 42.66
CA THR A 254 -41.90 57.35 43.23
C THR A 254 -41.93 58.58 42.34
N ALA A 255 -42.60 58.51 41.19
CA ALA A 255 -42.81 59.65 40.30
C ALA A 255 -43.64 60.73 41.01
N PRO A 256 -43.19 62.01 41.02
CA PRO A 256 -43.98 63.08 41.61
C PRO A 256 -45.29 63.25 40.83
N THR A 257 -46.41 63.10 41.53
CA THR A 257 -47.72 63.48 41.01
C THR A 257 -47.80 65.00 41.01
N PHE A 258 -47.41 65.62 39.88
CA PHE A 258 -47.71 67.02 39.65
C PHE A 258 -49.23 67.13 39.54
N GLY A 259 -49.87 67.60 40.62
CA GLY A 259 -51.31 67.63 40.78
C GLY A 259 -52.01 68.31 39.61
N LEU A 260 -52.51 67.52 38.68
CA LEU A 260 -53.61 67.85 37.79
C LEU A 260 -54.78 66.95 38.24
N ARG A 261 -55.54 67.46 39.21
CA ARG A 261 -56.94 67.09 39.39
C ARG A 261 -57.79 68.08 38.63
#